data_AF-S4NZF0-F1
#
_entry.id   AF-S4NZF0-F1
#
_cell.length_a   1.000
_cell.length_b   1.000
_cell.length_c   1.000
_cell.angle_alpha   90.00
_cell.angle_beta   90.00
_cell.angle_gamma   90.00
#
_symmetry.space_group_name_H-M   'P 1'
#
loop_
_entity.id
_entity.type
_entity.pdbx_description
1 polymer ?
#
loop_
_entity_poly.entity_id
_entity_poly.type
_entity_poly.pdbx_seq_one_letter_code
_entity_poly.pdbx_strand_id
1 'polypeptide(L)'
;MCVVTKNAINICSGVYFTLGVFGYIAFGSQEISGNILMSLSPTMGSDVIKLGFVMSLAFSFPLIIFPCRASLYSFLYRKAQPTHHDHMVNHSIPEGPFRLLTLGIISSALCVSLLLPTIELVLGLLGATIGVLICLVFPAAAFLNVTFKNTNERVLAKFVLILGLIILVLGTYA
;
A
#
# COMPACT_ATOMS: atom_id res chain seq x y z
N MET A 1 -5.11 -3.97 22.36
CA MET A 1 -5.06 -2.95 21.28
C MET A 1 -4.81 -1.60 21.90
N CYS A 2 -3.88 -0.80 21.36
CA CYS A 2 -3.71 0.58 21.79
C CYS A 2 -5.01 1.35 21.56
N VAL A 3 -5.48 2.11 22.56
CA VAL A 3 -6.70 2.93 22.48
C VAL A 3 -6.67 3.84 21.26
N VAL A 4 -5.50 4.38 20.93
CA VAL A 4 -5.26 5.20 19.74
C VAL A 4 -5.62 4.46 18.45
N THR A 5 -5.16 3.22 18.28
CA THR A 5 -5.42 2.42 17.07
C THR A 5 -6.91 2.11 16.92
N LYS A 6 -7.59 1.76 18.02
CA LYS A 6 -9.02 1.48 18.00
C LYS A 6 -9.84 2.72 17.60
N ASN A 7 -9.50 3.88 18.18
CA ASN A 7 -10.19 5.13 17.86
C ASN A 7 -9.92 5.57 16.41
N ALA A 8 -8.67 5.44 15.94
CA ALA A 8 -8.32 5.74 14.56
C ALA A 8 -9.10 4.88 13.56
N ILE A 9 -9.17 3.56 13.78
CA ILE A 9 -9.95 2.64 12.93
C ILE A 9 -11.43 3.06 12.91
N ASN A 10 -12.01 3.38 14.07
CA ASN A 10 -13.41 3.78 14.15
C ASN A 10 -13.71 5.07 13.37
N ILE A 11 -12.84 6.09 13.49
CA ILE A 11 -12.96 7.34 12.74
C ILE A 11 -12.80 7.10 11.24
N CYS A 12 -11.78 6.36 10.82
CA CYS A 12 -11.55 6.03 9.40
C CYS A 12 -12.73 5.28 8.79
N SER A 13 -13.24 4.24 9.47
CA SER A 13 -14.40 3.48 9.01
C SER A 13 -15.64 4.35 8.88
N GLY A 14 -15.90 5.25 9.84
CA GLY A 14 -17.03 6.19 9.77
C GLY A 14 -16.93 7.14 8.58
N VAL A 15 -15.75 7.71 8.34
CA VAL A 15 -15.53 8.62 7.19
C VAL A 15 -15.68 7.87 5.87
N TYR A 16 -15.06 6.70 5.71
CA TYR A 16 -15.17 5.91 4.48
C TYR A 16 -16.59 5.44 4.20
N PHE A 17 -17.31 4.99 5.23
CA PHE A 17 -18.71 4.61 5.09
C PHE A 17 -19.58 5.80 4.64
N THR A 18 -19.40 6.96 5.28
CA THR A 18 -20.17 8.17 4.98
C THR A 18 -19.88 8.68 3.57
N LEU A 19 -18.61 8.75 3.16
CA LEU A 19 -18.22 9.15 1.80
C LEU A 19 -18.71 8.16 0.75
N GLY A 20 -18.69 6.86 1.02
CA GLY A 20 -19.22 5.84 0.12
C GLY A 20 -20.73 5.96 -0.08
N VAL A 21 -21.50 6.10 1.00
CA VAL A 21 -22.96 6.23 0.93
C VAL A 21 -23.39 7.51 0.21
N PHE A 22 -22.85 8.66 0.60
CA PHE A 22 -23.20 9.93 -0.05
C PHE A 22 -22.67 10.01 -1.49
N GLY A 23 -21.49 9.47 -1.77
CA GLY A 23 -20.95 9.37 -3.12
C GLY A 23 -21.85 8.52 -4.04
N TYR A 24 -22.32 7.38 -3.54
CA TYR A 24 -23.25 6.53 -4.28
C TYR A 24 -24.61 7.22 -4.52
N ILE A 25 -25.18 7.89 -3.52
CA ILE A 25 -26.44 8.62 -3.68
C ILE A 25 -26.31 9.77 -4.69
N ALA A 26 -25.17 10.47 -4.71
CA ALA A 26 -24.95 11.62 -5.58
C ALA A 26 -24.66 11.24 -7.05
N PHE A 27 -23.91 10.16 -7.28
CA PHE A 27 -23.42 9.79 -8.62
C PHE A 27 -23.90 8.42 -9.13
N GLY A 28 -24.67 7.67 -8.36
CA GLY A 28 -25.13 6.32 -8.71
C GLY A 28 -26.11 6.25 -9.88
N SER A 29 -26.56 7.38 -10.42
CA SER A 29 -27.38 7.46 -11.64
C SER A 29 -26.57 7.48 -12.93
N GLN A 30 -25.24 7.63 -12.86
CA GLN A 30 -24.31 7.64 -13.99
C GLN A 30 -23.26 6.53 -13.83
N GLU A 31 -22.48 6.25 -14.88
CA GLU A 31 -21.35 5.33 -14.77
C GLU A 31 -20.34 5.85 -13.73
N ILE A 32 -20.10 5.03 -12.70
CA ILE A 32 -19.22 5.40 -11.58
C ILE A 32 -17.77 5.19 -12.02
N SER A 33 -17.05 6.28 -12.29
CA SER A 33 -15.61 6.24 -12.50
C SER A 33 -14.89 5.91 -11.19
N GLY A 34 -13.82 5.12 -11.26
CA GLY A 34 -12.95 4.84 -10.10
C GLY A 34 -12.40 6.09 -9.41
N ASN A 35 -12.38 7.25 -10.10
CA ASN A 35 -12.12 8.54 -9.50
C ASN A 35 -13.37 9.43 -9.51
N ILE A 36 -14.07 9.51 -8.36
CA ILE A 36 -15.30 10.30 -8.23
C ILE A 36 -15.09 11.80 -8.50
N LEU A 37 -13.86 12.31 -8.37
CA LEU A 37 -13.55 13.71 -8.69
C LEU A 37 -13.73 14.01 -10.19
N MET A 38 -13.64 13.01 -11.07
CA MET A 38 -13.85 13.23 -12.50
C MET A 38 -15.32 13.45 -12.85
N SER A 39 -16.25 12.88 -12.07
CA SER A 39 -17.70 13.03 -12.29
C SER A 39 -18.27 14.32 -11.69
N LEU A 40 -17.47 15.10 -10.96
CA LEU A 40 -17.92 16.33 -10.31
C LEU A 40 -18.14 17.45 -11.35
N SER A 41 -19.29 18.13 -11.28
CA SER A 41 -19.64 19.24 -12.18
C SER A 41 -18.57 20.35 -12.16
N PRO A 42 -18.20 20.93 -13.31
CA PRO A 42 -17.16 21.96 -13.38
C PRO A 42 -17.66 23.25 -12.71
N THR A 43 -17.22 23.48 -11.48
CA THR A 43 -17.48 24.68 -10.68
C THR A 43 -16.18 25.10 -10.00
N MET A 44 -16.08 26.37 -9.60
CA MET A 44 -14.90 26.87 -8.88
C MET A 44 -14.61 26.06 -7.61
N GLY A 45 -15.64 25.56 -6.92
CA GLY A 45 -15.46 24.68 -5.76
C GLY A 45 -14.85 23.32 -6.12
N SER A 46 -15.30 22.73 -7.23
CA SER A 46 -14.78 21.46 -7.75
C SER A 46 -13.29 21.56 -8.12
N ASP A 47 -12.88 22.67 -8.72
CA ASP A 47 -11.49 22.91 -9.10
C ASP A 47 -10.58 23.06 -7.89
N VAL A 48 -11.04 23.74 -6.83
CA VAL A 48 -10.31 23.84 -5.56
C VAL A 48 -10.11 22.46 -4.92
N ILE A 49 -11.14 21.60 -4.94
CA ILE A 49 -11.04 20.23 -4.40
C ILE A 49 -10.04 19.38 -5.20
N LYS A 50 -10.12 19.43 -6.54
CA LYS A 50 -9.18 18.73 -7.43
C LYS A 50 -7.75 19.20 -7.21
N LEU A 51 -7.53 20.52 -7.11
CA LEU A 51 -6.22 21.10 -6.85
C LEU A 51 -5.69 20.67 -5.47
N GLY A 52 -6.53 20.71 -4.44
CA GLY A 52 -6.17 20.25 -3.10
C GLY A 52 -5.76 18.77 -3.06
N PHE A 53 -6.47 17.92 -3.80
CA PHE A 53 -6.11 16.50 -3.95
C PHE A 53 -4.75 16.33 -4.64
N VAL A 54 -4.50 17.02 -5.76
CA VAL A 54 -3.22 16.95 -6.48
C VAL A 54 -2.06 17.46 -5.61
N MET A 55 -2.26 18.56 -4.88
CA MET A 55 -1.26 19.08 -3.93
C MET A 55 -0.95 18.07 -2.82
N SER A 56 -1.97 17.39 -2.28
CA SER A 56 -1.79 16.36 -1.26
C SER A 56 -0.96 15.18 -1.79
N LEU A 57 -1.18 14.76 -3.04
CA LEU A 57 -0.40 13.71 -3.68
C LEU A 57 1.06 14.16 -3.94
N ALA A 58 1.25 15.41 -4.35
CA ALA A 58 2.58 15.97 -4.59
C ALA A 58 3.47 15.92 -3.34
N PHE A 59 2.90 16.14 -2.14
CA PHE A 59 3.62 16.00 -0.88
C PHE A 59 3.68 14.55 -0.37
N SER A 60 2.68 13.72 -0.66
CA SER A 60 2.66 12.33 -0.20
C SER A 60 3.71 11.47 -0.91
N PHE A 61 3.92 11.70 -2.22
CA PHE A 61 4.87 10.94 -3.02
C PHE A 61 6.31 10.92 -2.45
N PRO A 62 6.95 12.07 -2.13
CA PRO A 62 8.29 12.07 -1.53
C PRO A 62 8.31 11.45 -0.12
N LEU A 63 7.23 11.62 0.66
CA LEU A 63 7.13 11.03 2.01
C LEU A 63 7.09 9.50 1.98
N ILE A 64 6.45 8.90 0.96
CA ILE A 64 6.40 7.44 0.78
C ILE A 64 7.71 6.89 0.21
N ILE A 65 8.38 7.64 -0.66
CA ILE A 65 9.67 7.23 -1.24
C ILE A 65 10.75 7.11 -0.17
N PHE A 66 10.72 7.96 0.86
CA PHE A 66 11.73 7.93 1.93
C PHE A 66 11.85 6.57 2.64
N PRO A 67 10.79 6.00 3.25
CA PRO A 67 10.85 4.66 3.85
C PRO A 67 11.03 3.57 2.79
N CYS A 68 10.45 3.72 1.58
CA CYS A 68 10.63 2.75 0.49
C CYS A 68 12.11 2.59 0.11
N ARG A 69 12.83 3.70 -0.03
CA ARG A 69 14.29 3.74 -0.25
C ARG A 69 15.02 3.03 0.88
N ALA A 70 14.67 3.27 2.14
CA ALA A 70 15.32 2.63 3.28
C ALA A 70 15.09 1.11 3.29
N SER A 71 13.87 0.65 3.03
CA SER A 71 13.53 -0.77 2.91
C SER A 71 14.26 -1.44 1.76
N LEU A 72 14.31 -0.82 0.58
CA LEU A 72 14.95 -1.39 -0.61
C LEU A 72 16.47 -1.38 -0.50
N TYR A 73 17.06 -0.33 0.08
CA TYR A 73 18.49 -0.29 0.38
C TYR A 73 18.86 -1.41 1.35
N SER A 74 18.09 -1.58 2.43
CA SER A 74 18.31 -2.70 3.34
C SER A 74 18.16 -4.04 2.60
N PHE A 75 17.12 -4.24 1.79
CA PHE A 75 16.92 -5.49 1.07
C PHE A 75 18.06 -5.85 0.10
N LEU A 76 18.54 -4.89 -0.70
CA LEU A 76 19.59 -5.11 -1.70
C LEU A 76 20.99 -5.23 -1.08
N TYR A 77 21.31 -4.40 -0.08
CA TYR A 77 22.66 -4.32 0.49
C TYR A 77 22.85 -5.15 1.76
N ARG A 78 21.78 -5.66 2.38
CA ARG A 78 21.89 -6.63 3.49
C ARG A 78 22.57 -7.93 3.09
N LYS A 79 22.58 -8.28 1.80
CA LYS A 79 23.31 -9.45 1.28
C LYS A 79 24.79 -9.15 0.97
N ALA A 80 25.19 -7.88 0.90
CA ALA A 80 26.56 -7.46 0.59
C ALA A 80 27.46 -7.31 1.83
N GLN A 81 26.91 -7.48 3.04
CA GLN A 81 27.65 -7.43 4.30
C GLN A 81 27.31 -8.61 5.22
N PRO A 82 27.65 -9.87 4.86
CA PRO A 82 27.97 -10.86 5.86
C PRO A 82 29.44 -10.65 6.26
N THR A 83 29.68 -10.33 7.53
CA THR A 83 31.01 -10.36 8.19
C THR A 83 32.14 -9.55 7.53
N HIS A 84 32.44 -8.37 8.07
CA HIS A 84 33.79 -8.11 8.58
C HIS A 84 33.82 -6.86 9.46
N HIS A 85 34.09 -7.09 10.74
CA HIS A 85 34.81 -6.13 11.58
C HIS A 85 36.13 -5.77 10.87
N ASP A 86 36.52 -4.50 10.97
CA ASP A 86 37.80 -3.93 10.54
C ASP A 86 38.00 -3.74 9.03
N HIS A 87 37.71 -2.52 8.55
CA HIS A 87 38.75 -1.57 8.16
C HIS A 87 38.13 -0.24 7.71
N MET A 88 38.40 0.77 8.52
CA MET A 88 38.19 2.19 8.25
C MET A 88 39.07 2.65 7.08
N VAL A 89 38.56 2.76 5.84
CA VAL A 89 39.15 3.60 4.77
C VAL A 89 38.06 4.07 3.79
N ASN A 90 37.80 5.38 3.80
CA ASN A 90 37.50 6.24 2.64
C ASN A 90 36.88 5.57 1.39
N HIS A 91 35.61 5.20 1.46
CA HIS A 91 34.75 5.29 0.27
C HIS A 91 33.56 6.12 0.66
N SER A 92 33.59 7.41 0.29
CA SER A 92 32.42 8.29 0.26
C SER A 92 31.22 7.44 -0.11
N ILE A 93 30.24 7.31 0.78
CA ILE A 93 28.98 6.60 0.51
C ILE A 93 28.55 7.09 -0.87
N PRO A 94 28.71 6.29 -1.95
CA PRO A 94 28.77 6.92 -3.24
C PRO A 94 27.36 7.43 -3.49
N GLU A 95 27.24 8.72 -3.77
CA GLU A 95 25.94 9.36 -4.01
C GLU A 95 25.25 8.72 -5.23
N GLY A 96 26.03 8.01 -6.05
CA GLY A 96 25.63 7.20 -7.21
C GLY A 96 24.58 6.12 -6.93
N PRO A 97 24.84 5.04 -6.17
CA PRO A 97 23.85 4.01 -5.84
C PRO A 97 22.61 4.57 -5.16
N PHE A 98 22.74 5.64 -4.37
CA PHE A 98 21.58 6.28 -3.75
C PHE A 98 20.70 7.02 -4.74
N ARG A 99 21.30 7.74 -5.69
CA ARG A 99 20.56 8.41 -6.76
C ARG A 99 19.95 7.40 -7.72
N LEU A 100 20.67 6.32 -8.05
CA LEU A 100 20.17 5.24 -8.90
C LEU A 100 18.97 4.52 -8.28
N LEU A 101 18.98 4.29 -6.96
CA LEU A 101 17.86 3.67 -6.26
C LEU A 101 16.59 4.52 -6.35
N THR A 102 16.71 5.82 -6.06
CA THR A 102 15.57 6.75 -6.15
C THR A 102 15.07 6.88 -7.59
N LEU A 103 15.98 6.96 -8.57
CA LEU A 103 15.61 6.97 -9.98
C LEU A 103 14.90 5.69 -10.40
N GLY A 104 15.33 4.53 -9.89
CA GLY A 104 14.67 3.23 -10.11
C GLY A 104 13.27 3.16 -9.50
N ILE A 105 13.07 3.70 -8.30
CA ILE A 105 11.75 3.78 -7.66
C ILE A 105 10.82 4.68 -8.48
N ILE A 106 11.28 5.87 -8.88
CA ILE A 106 10.47 6.82 -9.65
C ILE A 106 10.19 6.27 -11.06
N SER A 107 11.16 5.64 -11.72
CA SER A 107 10.99 5.09 -13.05
C SER A 107 10.03 3.90 -13.07
N SER A 108 10.11 3.01 -12.06
CA SER A 108 9.15 1.90 -11.92
C SER A 108 7.74 2.40 -11.61
N ALA A 109 7.59 3.40 -10.72
CA ALA A 109 6.30 4.03 -10.46
C ALA A 109 5.71 4.68 -11.72
N LEU A 110 6.53 5.39 -12.50
CA LEU A 110 6.12 5.99 -13.77
C LEU A 110 5.72 4.92 -14.79
N CYS A 111 6.50 3.85 -14.91
CA CYS A 111 6.20 2.74 -15.81
C CYS A 111 4.84 2.11 -15.48
N VAL A 112 4.57 1.80 -14.20
CA VAL A 112 3.27 1.28 -13.76
C VAL A 112 2.14 2.26 -14.10
N SER A 113 2.36 3.56 -13.89
CA SER A 113 1.36 4.58 -14.21
C SER A 113 1.09 4.75 -15.70
N LEU A 114 2.05 4.41 -16.57
CA LEU A 114 1.86 4.40 -18.02
C LEU A 114 1.21 3.11 -18.52
N LEU A 115 1.47 1.98 -17.86
CA LEU A 115 0.90 0.68 -18.22
C LEU A 115 -0.57 0.53 -17.77
N LEU A 116 -0.93 1.09 -16.62
CA LEU A 116 -2.25 0.95 -16.02
C LEU A 116 -3.02 2.28 -16.09
N PRO A 117 -3.97 2.45 -17.03
CA PRO A 117 -4.63 3.74 -17.27
C PRO A 117 -5.71 4.08 -16.23
N THR A 118 -6.07 3.15 -15.34
CA THR A 118 -7.19 3.29 -14.41
C THR A 118 -6.76 3.07 -12.97
N ILE A 119 -7.04 4.04 -12.09
CA ILE A 119 -6.68 3.96 -10.67
C ILE A 119 -7.41 2.83 -9.93
N GLU A 120 -8.61 2.45 -10.36
CA GLU A 120 -9.39 1.37 -9.76
C GLU A 120 -8.67 0.03 -9.87
N LEU A 121 -8.05 -0.23 -11.02
CA LEU A 121 -7.31 -1.47 -11.27
C LEU A 121 -6.02 -1.49 -10.46
N VAL A 122 -5.32 -0.36 -10.33
CA VAL A 122 -4.12 -0.26 -9.48
C VAL A 122 -4.48 -0.51 -8.01
N LEU A 123 -5.55 0.10 -7.51
CA LEU A 123 -6.01 -0.08 -6.14
C LEU A 123 -6.54 -1.50 -5.88
N GLY A 124 -7.23 -2.08 -6.86
CA GLY A 124 -7.73 -3.46 -6.83
C GLY A 124 -6.60 -4.47 -6.73
N LEU A 125 -5.61 -4.39 -7.64
CA LEU A 125 -4.43 -5.26 -7.62
C LEU A 125 -3.62 -5.10 -6.33
N LEU A 126 -3.40 -3.87 -5.88
CA LEU A 126 -2.67 -3.60 -4.63
C LEU A 126 -3.38 -4.20 -3.42
N GLY A 127 -4.70 -4.08 -3.34
CA GLY A 127 -5.52 -4.65 -2.27
C GLY A 127 -5.51 -6.18 -2.30
N ALA A 128 -5.73 -6.77 -3.46
CA ALA A 128 -5.81 -8.22 -3.64
C ALA A 128 -4.47 -8.92 -3.39
N THR A 129 -3.34 -8.31 -3.74
CA THR A 129 -2.02 -8.92 -3.60
C THR A 129 -1.36 -8.52 -2.28
N ILE A 130 -0.83 -7.29 -2.21
CA ILE A 130 -0.02 -6.81 -1.10
C ILE A 130 -0.87 -6.66 0.16
N GLY A 131 -2.09 -6.16 0.04
CA GLY A 131 -3.03 -6.02 1.16
C GLY A 131 -3.33 -7.37 1.83
N VAL A 132 -3.71 -8.37 1.03
CA VAL A 132 -4.00 -9.73 1.54
C VAL A 132 -2.75 -10.39 2.13
N LEU A 133 -1.60 -10.25 1.48
CA LEU A 133 -0.33 -10.80 1.98
C LEU A 133 0.02 -10.25 3.36
N ILE A 134 -0.06 -8.94 3.56
CA ILE A 134 0.34 -8.29 4.81
C ILE A 134 -0.73 -8.47 5.90
N CYS A 135 -2.01 -8.33 5.56
CA CYS A 135 -3.08 -8.30 6.56
C CYS A 135 -3.61 -9.68 6.97
N LEU A 136 -3.54 -10.67 6.07
CA LEU A 136 -4.07 -12.02 6.34
C LEU A 136 -2.96 -13.07 6.36
N VAL A 137 -2.17 -13.18 5.31
CA VAL A 137 -1.22 -14.29 5.15
C VAL A 137 -0.06 -14.19 6.13
N PHE A 138 0.59 -13.02 6.24
CA PHE A 138 1.74 -12.81 7.12
C PHE A 138 1.43 -13.06 8.61
N PRO A 139 0.41 -12.43 9.23
CA PRO A 139 0.11 -12.67 10.65
C PRO A 139 -0.32 -14.12 10.92
N ALA A 140 -1.09 -14.73 10.02
CA ALA A 140 -1.50 -16.13 10.15
C ALA A 140 -0.29 -17.08 10.05
N ALA A 141 0.60 -16.86 9.06
CA ALA A 141 1.81 -17.66 8.90
C ALA A 141 2.75 -17.51 10.10
N ALA A 142 2.96 -16.28 10.59
CA ALA A 142 3.77 -16.03 11.78
C ALA A 142 3.21 -16.77 13.00
N PHE A 143 1.90 -16.69 13.24
CA PHE A 143 1.24 -17.39 14.35
C PHE A 143 1.39 -18.91 14.27
N LEU A 144 1.29 -19.49 13.07
CA LEU A 144 1.45 -20.93 12.84
C LEU A 144 2.88 -21.44 13.02
N ASN A 145 3.88 -20.60 12.72
CA ASN A 145 5.29 -20.90 12.92
C ASN A 145 5.71 -20.80 14.39
N VAL A 146 5.08 -19.92 15.17
CA VAL A 146 5.39 -19.74 16.60
C VAL A 146 4.61 -20.74 17.47
N THR A 147 3.39 -21.12 17.09
CA THR A 147 2.51 -21.97 17.90
C THR A 147 2.57 -23.43 17.47
N PHE A 148 3.17 -24.28 18.30
CA PHE A 148 3.32 -25.72 18.03
C PHE A 148 2.19 -26.58 18.60
N LYS A 149 1.38 -26.05 19.53
CA LYS A 149 0.26 -26.77 20.15
C LYS A 149 -0.96 -26.78 19.23
N ASN A 150 -1.64 -27.93 19.12
CA ASN A 150 -2.89 -28.06 18.38
C ASN A 150 -4.06 -27.49 19.19
N THR A 151 -4.21 -26.17 19.16
CA THR A 151 -5.34 -25.44 19.76
C THR A 151 -6.32 -25.03 18.67
N ASN A 152 -7.59 -24.79 19.02
CA ASN A 152 -8.62 -24.26 18.11
C ASN A 152 -8.17 -22.97 17.40
N GLU A 153 -7.38 -22.13 18.08
CA GLU A 153 -6.77 -20.91 17.53
C GLU A 153 -5.80 -21.21 16.38
N ARG A 154 -5.09 -22.35 16.42
CA ARG A 154 -4.19 -22.79 15.35
C ARG A 154 -5.00 -23.25 14.14
N VAL A 155 -6.12 -23.94 14.35
CA VAL A 155 -7.05 -24.32 13.28
C VAL A 155 -7.63 -23.06 12.62
N LEU A 156 -8.04 -22.07 13.42
CA LEU A 156 -8.51 -20.78 12.93
C LEU A 156 -7.43 -20.06 12.11
N ALA A 157 -6.18 -20.02 12.57
CA ALA A 157 -5.08 -19.41 11.83
C ALA A 157 -4.80 -20.13 10.49
N LYS A 158 -4.88 -21.47 10.44
CA LYS A 158 -4.80 -22.22 9.17
C LYS A 158 -5.94 -21.84 8.23
N PHE A 159 -7.15 -21.73 8.75
CA PHE A 159 -8.32 -21.31 7.97
C PHE A 159 -8.13 -19.90 7.40
N VAL A 160 -7.70 -18.93 8.21
CA VAL A 160 -7.41 -17.56 7.77
C VAL A 160 -6.32 -17.52 6.69
N LEU A 161 -5.29 -18.35 6.80
CA LEU A 161 -4.24 -18.45 5.79
C LEU A 161 -4.77 -18.98 4.46
N ILE A 162 -5.53 -20.08 4.49
CA ILE A 162 -6.13 -20.67 3.28
C ILE A 162 -7.11 -19.67 2.64
N LEU A 163 -7.98 -19.05 3.44
CA LEU A 163 -8.91 -18.04 2.98
C LEU A 163 -8.17 -16.85 2.35
N GLY A 164 -7.09 -16.37 2.98
CA GLY A 164 -6.24 -15.32 2.42
C GLY A 164 -5.65 -15.69 1.06
N LEU A 165 -5.13 -16.91 0.90
CA LEU A 165 -4.63 -17.38 -0.39
C LEU A 165 -5.73 -17.46 -1.46
N ILE A 166 -6.94 -17.90 -1.10
CA ILE A 166 -8.09 -17.93 -2.02
C ILE A 166 -8.46 -16.50 -2.46
N ILE A 167 -8.55 -15.55 -1.52
CA ILE A 167 -8.85 -14.15 -1.83
C ILE A 167 -7.76 -13.55 -2.72
N LEU A 168 -6.49 -13.87 -2.49
CA LEU A 168 -5.38 -13.39 -3.33
C LEU A 168 -5.51 -13.88 -4.77
N VAL A 169 -5.80 -15.17 -4.96
CA VAL A 169 -5.99 -15.76 -6.28
C VAL A 169 -7.21 -15.14 -6.96
N LEU A 170 -8.38 -15.19 -6.32
CA LEU A 170 -9.63 -14.67 -6.88
C LEU A 170 -9.55 -13.18 -7.16
N GLY A 171 -8.99 -12.39 -6.26
CA GLY A 171 -8.85 -10.94 -6.40
C GLY A 171 -7.82 -10.51 -7.45
N THR A 172 -6.93 -11.41 -7.89
CA THR A 172 -6.02 -11.14 -9.02
C THR A 172 -6.68 -11.48 -10.37
N TYR A 173 -7.68 -12.37 -10.37
CA TYR A 173 -8.43 -12.78 -11.58
C TYR A 173 -9.71 -11.97 -11.83
N ALA A 174 -10.14 -11.16 -10.86
CA ALA A 174 -11.30 -10.27 -10.96
C ALA A 174 -10.94 -8.94 -11.61
#